data_AF-A0A107T8K2-F1
#
_entry.id   AF-A0A107T8K2-F1
#
_cell.length_a   1.000
_cell.length_b   1.000
_cell.length_c   1.000
_cell.angle_alpha   90.00
_cell.angle_beta   90.00
_cell.angle_gamma   90.00
#
_symmetry.space_group_name_H-M   'P 1'
#
loop_
_entity.id
_entity.type
_entity.pdbx_description
1 polymer ?
#
loop_
_entity_poly.entity_id
_entity_poly.type
_entity_poly.pdbx_seq_one_letter_code
_entity_poly.pdbx_strand_id
1 'polypeptide(L)'
;MVGMNFTLLDRCMVAPGAERPPDLFHVARYWRIFMPVPNPVTPPEYLSIGRVWMYRRRQRLAYDGVNTAESSTYNGRSAALTFRTIPMANPQAVTDAWTSGIANPVNQWIEVDFGAEREVDEVVLVPLMFRNGIRNPQTLEIQCSDDGQAWIGLARAVALDWTDGEPKGFAINMPRLRIAPVSRWPGEQRKPVTVTGPGEL
;
A
#
# COMPACT_ATOMS: atom_id res chain seq x y z
N MET A 1 60.64 -11.99 -6.89
CA MET A 1 59.62 -11.77 -7.95
C MET A 1 58.37 -12.52 -7.50
N VAL A 2 57.39 -11.78 -6.97
CA VAL A 2 56.21 -12.30 -6.27
C VAL A 2 55.15 -12.65 -7.30
N GLY A 3 54.75 -13.93 -7.37
CA GLY A 3 53.64 -14.38 -8.22
C GLY A 3 52.31 -14.15 -7.50
N MET A 4 51.50 -13.24 -8.02
CA MET A 4 50.14 -12.96 -7.55
C MET A 4 49.20 -14.11 -7.89
N ASN A 5 48.53 -14.66 -6.88
CA ASN A 5 47.37 -15.52 -7.04
C ASN A 5 46.14 -14.65 -7.37
N PHE A 6 45.52 -14.88 -8.53
CA PHE A 6 44.22 -14.30 -8.88
C PHE A 6 43.11 -15.24 -8.42
N THR A 7 42.34 -14.83 -7.42
CA THR A 7 41.09 -15.51 -7.02
C THR A 7 39.97 -15.04 -7.95
N LEU A 8 39.38 -15.95 -8.73
CA LEU A 8 38.14 -15.66 -9.48
C LEU A 8 37.01 -15.38 -8.48
N LEU A 9 36.48 -14.16 -8.50
CA LEU A 9 35.16 -13.88 -7.96
C LEU A 9 34.13 -14.44 -8.94
N ASP A 10 33.36 -15.44 -8.50
CA ASP A 10 32.14 -15.86 -9.19
C ASP A 10 31.17 -14.67 -9.25
N ARG A 11 31.24 -13.92 -10.35
CA ARG A 11 30.18 -13.00 -10.74
C ARG A 11 29.07 -13.85 -11.31
N CYS A 12 28.00 -14.03 -10.54
CA CYS A 12 26.70 -14.41 -11.08
C CYS A 12 26.30 -13.35 -12.10
N MET A 13 26.59 -13.59 -13.38
CA MET A 13 26.12 -12.76 -14.47
C MET A 13 24.64 -13.04 -14.65
N VAL A 14 23.80 -12.10 -14.18
CA VAL A 14 22.40 -12.05 -14.58
C VAL A 14 22.38 -11.85 -16.09
N ALA A 15 21.83 -12.83 -16.82
CA ALA A 15 21.73 -12.77 -18.27
C ALA A 15 20.97 -11.49 -18.70
N PRO A 16 21.47 -10.73 -19.69
CA PRO A 16 20.74 -9.59 -20.23
C PRO A 16 19.53 -10.15 -21.00
N GLY A 17 18.34 -9.96 -20.43
CA GLY A 17 17.10 -10.52 -20.99
C GLY A 17 16.25 -11.32 -20.01
N ALA A 18 16.63 -11.43 -18.73
CA ALA A 18 15.67 -11.82 -17.70
C ALA A 18 14.59 -10.73 -17.61
N GLU A 19 13.44 -10.98 -18.23
CA GLU A 19 12.25 -10.15 -18.10
C GLU A 19 12.00 -9.95 -16.60
N ARG A 20 12.14 -8.70 -16.16
CA ARG A 20 11.89 -8.31 -14.77
C ARG A 20 10.51 -8.86 -14.40
N PRO A 21 10.34 -9.59 -13.29
CA PRO A 21 9.03 -10.06 -12.89
C PRO A 21 8.07 -8.87 -12.90
N PRO A 22 6.84 -9.02 -13.42
CA PRO A 22 5.91 -7.90 -13.54
C PRO A 22 5.84 -7.21 -12.18
N ASP A 23 6.12 -5.90 -12.15
CA ASP A 23 5.94 -5.14 -10.94
C ASP A 23 4.48 -5.36 -10.52
N LEU A 24 4.24 -5.95 -9.35
CA LEU A 24 2.90 -6.25 -8.86
C LEU A 24 2.43 -5.06 -8.03
N PHE A 25 1.40 -4.37 -8.50
CA PHE A 25 0.81 -3.21 -7.85
C PHE A 25 -0.69 -3.24 -8.02
N HIS A 26 -1.39 -2.64 -7.05
CA HIS A 26 -2.83 -2.50 -7.13
C HIS A 26 -3.14 -1.19 -7.84
N VAL A 27 -4.03 -1.29 -8.83
CA VAL A 27 -4.57 -0.16 -9.59
C VAL A 27 -6.00 0.01 -9.13
N ALA A 28 -6.36 1.21 -8.69
CA ALA A 28 -7.71 1.55 -8.28
C ALA A 28 -7.88 3.07 -8.27
N ARG A 29 -9.12 3.54 -8.42
CA ARG A 29 -9.46 4.96 -8.29
C ARG A 29 -9.61 5.40 -6.84
N TYR A 30 -10.24 4.56 -6.02
CA TYR A 30 -10.54 4.85 -4.62
C TYR A 30 -9.63 4.06 -3.70
N TRP A 31 -9.14 4.73 -2.65
CA TRP A 31 -8.26 4.14 -1.65
C TRP A 31 -8.70 4.57 -0.26
N ARG A 32 -8.75 3.65 0.70
CA ARG A 32 -9.13 3.99 2.07
C ARG A 32 -8.28 3.30 3.13
N ILE A 33 -8.16 3.98 4.26
CA ILE A 33 -7.66 3.43 5.52
C ILE A 33 -8.89 3.07 6.35
N PHE A 34 -9.15 1.78 6.51
CA PHE A 34 -10.28 1.27 7.28
C PHE A 34 -9.84 0.85 8.68
N MET A 35 -10.59 1.27 9.69
CA MET A 35 -10.33 1.03 11.11
C MET A 35 -11.52 0.23 11.66
N PRO A 36 -11.45 -1.11 11.61
CA PRO A 36 -12.62 -1.96 11.86
C PRO A 36 -13.03 -2.02 13.33
N VAL A 37 -12.11 -1.73 14.24
CA VAL A 37 -12.29 -1.90 15.68
C VAL A 37 -11.79 -0.65 16.42
N PRO A 38 -12.33 -0.37 17.62
CA PRO A 38 -11.84 0.73 18.44
C PRO A 38 -10.48 0.40 19.05
N ASN A 39 -9.77 1.42 19.52
CA ASN A 39 -8.58 1.19 20.33
C ASN A 39 -8.96 0.60 21.70
N PRO A 40 -8.21 -0.40 22.21
CA PRO A 40 -8.45 -1.04 23.50
C PRO A 40 -7.92 -0.17 24.65
N VAL A 41 -8.40 1.07 24.75
CA VAL A 41 -7.91 2.09 25.70
C VAL A 41 -8.99 2.50 26.69
N THR A 42 -8.59 2.79 27.92
CA THR A 42 -9.44 3.29 29.01
C THR A 42 -8.81 4.54 29.62
N PRO A 43 -9.53 5.69 29.70
CA PRO A 43 -10.88 5.91 29.18
C PRO A 43 -10.95 5.84 27.64
N PRO A 44 -12.16 5.72 27.05
CA PRO A 44 -12.35 5.78 25.61
C PRO A 44 -11.76 7.04 24.99
N GLU A 45 -11.15 6.92 23.82
CA GLU A 45 -10.49 8.04 23.12
C GLU A 45 -10.85 8.09 21.63
N TYR A 46 -10.73 9.28 21.05
CA TYR A 46 -10.98 9.50 19.63
C TYR A 46 -9.90 8.85 18.77
N LEU A 47 -10.26 8.34 17.59
CA LEU A 47 -9.28 7.92 16.60
C LEU A 47 -8.77 9.13 15.81
N SER A 48 -7.49 9.12 15.42
CA SER A 48 -6.88 10.16 14.62
C SER A 48 -5.73 9.65 13.74
N ILE A 49 -5.60 10.23 12.55
CA ILE A 49 -4.51 9.96 11.60
C ILE A 49 -3.96 11.31 11.11
N GLY A 50 -2.67 11.55 11.32
CA GLY A 50 -2.02 12.82 11.01
C GLY A 50 -1.87 13.07 9.50
N ARG A 51 -1.13 12.19 8.82
CA ARG A 51 -1.01 12.19 7.35
C ARG A 51 -1.13 10.79 6.78
N VAL A 52 -1.60 10.73 5.54
CA VAL A 52 -1.53 9.55 4.67
C VAL A 52 -0.75 9.93 3.42
N TRP A 53 0.34 9.23 3.18
CA TRP A 53 1.12 9.36 1.96
C TRP A 53 1.08 8.05 1.21
N MET A 54 0.54 8.07 0.00
CA MET A 54 0.54 6.92 -0.90
C MET A 54 1.71 7.06 -1.86
N TYR A 55 2.37 5.95 -2.13
CA TYR A 55 3.56 5.90 -2.96
C TYR A 55 3.38 4.93 -4.11
N ARG A 56 4.10 5.26 -5.17
CA ARG A 56 4.35 4.42 -6.31
C ARG A 56 5.83 4.41 -6.60
N ARG A 57 6.50 3.26 -6.49
CA ARG A 57 7.94 3.12 -6.72
C ARG A 57 8.76 4.18 -5.96
N ARG A 58 8.41 4.40 -4.69
CA ARG A 58 9.00 5.41 -3.79
C ARG A 58 8.74 6.87 -4.19
N GLN A 59 7.95 7.13 -5.23
CA GLN A 59 7.45 8.46 -5.55
C GLN A 59 6.12 8.69 -4.84
N ARG A 60 6.05 9.77 -4.05
CA ARG A 60 4.81 10.16 -3.38
C ARG A 60 3.79 10.64 -4.40
N LEU A 61 2.56 10.15 -4.30
CA LEU A 61 1.44 10.60 -5.11
C LEU A 61 0.97 12.00 -4.68
N ALA A 62 0.53 12.79 -5.65
CA ALA A 62 -0.09 14.09 -5.41
C ALA A 62 -1.60 13.93 -5.17
N TYR A 63 -2.15 14.85 -4.37
CA TYR A 63 -3.57 14.88 -3.99
C TYR A 63 -4.25 16.18 -4.46
N ASP A 64 -3.64 16.90 -5.39
CA ASP A 64 -4.22 18.15 -5.88
C ASP A 64 -5.48 17.85 -6.70
N GLY A 65 -6.61 18.45 -6.33
CA GLY A 65 -7.89 18.25 -7.02
C GLY A 65 -8.55 16.89 -6.79
N VAL A 66 -8.05 16.08 -5.85
CA VAL A 66 -8.70 14.80 -5.46
C VAL A 66 -9.85 15.08 -4.50
N ASN A 67 -10.83 14.17 -4.46
CA ASN A 67 -11.87 14.21 -3.44
C ASN A 67 -11.45 13.33 -2.26
N THR A 68 -11.88 13.73 -1.06
CA THR A 68 -11.65 12.97 0.16
C THR A 68 -12.94 12.84 0.93
N ALA A 69 -13.13 11.72 1.61
CA ALA A 69 -14.30 11.48 2.44
C ALA A 69 -13.91 10.74 3.73
N GLU A 70 -14.80 10.77 4.70
CA GLU A 70 -14.61 10.10 5.99
C GLU A 70 -15.92 9.53 6.55
N SER A 71 -15.79 8.53 7.42
CA SER A 71 -16.92 7.97 8.16
C SER A 71 -17.53 8.92 9.19
N SER A 72 -16.70 9.77 9.80
CA SER A 72 -17.11 10.77 10.78
C SER A 72 -16.00 11.81 10.96
N THR A 73 -16.35 12.99 11.46
CA THR A 73 -15.37 14.04 11.78
C THR A 73 -15.72 14.77 13.08
N TYR A 74 -14.69 15.12 13.85
CA TYR A 74 -14.82 16.04 14.98
C TYR A 74 -14.43 17.46 14.58
N ASN A 75 -15.37 18.40 14.63
CA ASN A 75 -15.11 19.84 14.53
C ASN A 75 -14.15 20.25 13.37
N GLY A 76 -14.49 19.83 12.14
CA GLY A 76 -13.70 20.16 10.94
C GLY A 76 -12.40 19.36 10.76
N ARG A 77 -12.16 18.33 11.59
CA ARG A 77 -11.00 17.44 11.49
C ARG A 77 -11.26 16.31 10.50
N SER A 78 -11.32 16.65 9.21
CA SER A 78 -11.76 15.78 8.11
C SER A 78 -10.61 14.99 7.46
N ALA A 79 -10.94 14.05 6.56
CA ALA A 79 -9.93 13.30 5.79
C ALA A 79 -9.04 14.22 4.94
N ALA A 80 -9.58 15.36 4.49
CA ALA A 80 -8.86 16.36 3.70
C ALA A 80 -7.60 16.89 4.40
N LEU A 81 -7.55 16.90 5.74
CA LEU A 81 -6.35 17.27 6.50
C LEU A 81 -5.25 16.21 6.38
N THR A 82 -5.66 14.95 6.37
CA THR A 82 -4.76 13.80 6.36
C THR A 82 -4.14 13.56 4.99
N PHE A 83 -4.86 13.81 3.89
CA PHE A 83 -4.37 13.66 2.51
C PHE A 83 -3.68 14.91 1.96
N ARG A 84 -3.08 15.74 2.81
CA ARG A 84 -2.28 16.90 2.36
C ARG A 84 -0.86 16.49 1.99
N THR A 85 -0.33 17.11 0.94
CA THR A 85 1.09 16.98 0.56
C THR A 85 2.02 17.80 1.46
N ILE A 86 1.49 18.86 2.07
CA ILE A 86 2.22 19.68 3.04
C ILE A 86 2.51 18.87 4.32
N PRO A 87 3.73 18.97 4.88
CA PRO A 87 4.05 18.43 6.19
C PRO A 87 3.06 18.92 7.26
N MET A 88 2.94 18.18 8.35
CA MET A 88 2.17 18.65 9.51
C MET A 88 2.81 19.91 10.07
N ALA A 89 2.00 20.96 10.28
CA ALA A 89 2.49 22.21 10.86
C ALA A 89 2.92 22.00 12.33
N ASN A 90 2.19 21.14 13.05
CA ASN A 90 2.55 20.66 14.38
C ASN A 90 2.12 19.18 14.48
N PRO A 91 3.06 18.23 14.56
CA PRO A 91 2.78 16.78 14.66
C PRO A 91 1.94 16.37 15.87
N GLN A 92 1.80 17.25 16.86
CA GLN A 92 1.03 17.04 18.09
C GLN A 92 -0.31 17.79 18.12
N ALA A 93 -0.58 18.65 17.12
CA ALA A 93 -1.82 19.44 17.05
C ALA A 93 -2.96 18.67 16.37
N VAL A 94 -3.92 18.22 17.18
CA VAL A 94 -5.12 17.48 16.72
C VAL A 94 -5.92 18.22 15.63
N THR A 95 -5.73 19.52 15.44
CA THR A 95 -6.42 20.35 14.45
C THR A 95 -5.96 20.13 13.01
N ASP A 96 -4.82 19.47 12.81
CA ASP A 96 -4.24 19.23 11.47
C ASP A 96 -4.24 17.74 11.12
N ALA A 97 -5.21 16.98 11.62
CA ALA A 97 -5.38 15.56 11.41
C ALA A 97 -6.86 15.24 11.24
N TRP A 98 -7.19 14.16 10.53
CA TRP A 98 -8.51 13.57 10.69
C TRP A 98 -8.70 13.11 12.14
N THR A 99 -9.88 13.34 12.70
CA THR A 99 -10.26 12.85 14.02
C THR A 99 -11.70 12.35 13.97
N SER A 100 -11.96 11.16 14.51
CA SER A 100 -13.30 10.59 14.58
C SER A 100 -14.27 11.51 15.34
N GLY A 101 -15.56 11.48 14.98
CA GLY A 101 -16.58 12.30 15.64
C GLY A 101 -16.92 11.88 17.07
N ILE A 102 -16.59 10.63 17.45
CA ILE A 102 -16.85 10.06 18.78
C ILE A 102 -15.62 9.30 19.29
N ALA A 103 -15.57 9.05 20.60
CA ALA A 103 -14.56 8.23 21.26
C ALA A 103 -14.83 6.73 21.11
N ASN A 104 -13.76 5.92 21.00
CA ASN A 104 -13.78 4.48 20.68
C ASN A 104 -14.77 4.09 19.57
N PRO A 105 -14.71 4.75 18.40
CA PRO A 105 -15.59 4.43 17.29
C PRO A 105 -15.24 3.06 16.68
N VAL A 106 -16.23 2.44 16.03
CA VAL A 106 -16.07 1.18 15.27
C VAL A 106 -16.28 1.48 13.79
N ASN A 107 -15.70 0.67 12.89
CA ASN A 107 -15.88 0.77 11.44
C ASN A 107 -15.61 2.18 10.88
N GLN A 108 -14.54 2.83 11.34
CA GLN A 108 -14.16 4.13 10.82
C GLN A 108 -13.34 4.01 9.55
N TRP A 109 -13.36 5.05 8.73
CA TRP A 109 -12.53 5.12 7.55
C TRP A 109 -12.24 6.56 7.14
N ILE A 110 -11.12 6.72 6.45
CA ILE A 110 -10.80 7.89 5.63
C ILE A 110 -10.47 7.41 4.23
N GLU A 111 -10.93 8.13 3.22
CA GLU A 111 -10.75 7.75 1.81
C GLU A 111 -10.27 8.93 0.96
N VAL A 112 -9.60 8.56 -0.12
CA VAL A 112 -9.27 9.43 -1.23
C VAL A 112 -9.81 8.83 -2.54
N ASP A 113 -10.49 9.67 -3.30
CA ASP A 113 -10.85 9.45 -4.70
C ASP A 113 -9.90 10.28 -5.57
N PHE A 114 -8.98 9.61 -6.27
CA PHE A 114 -8.01 10.27 -7.15
C PHE A 114 -8.63 10.83 -8.44
N GLY A 115 -9.93 10.63 -8.69
CA GLY A 115 -10.64 11.00 -9.91
C GLY A 115 -10.33 10.10 -11.12
N ALA A 116 -9.26 9.33 -11.04
CA ALA A 116 -8.83 8.34 -12.02
C ALA A 116 -8.05 7.22 -11.32
N GLU A 117 -7.85 6.11 -12.02
CA GLU A 117 -7.03 5.00 -11.52
C GLU A 117 -5.60 5.44 -11.17
N ARG A 118 -5.12 4.96 -10.03
CA ARG A 118 -3.76 5.15 -9.53
C ARG A 118 -3.17 3.82 -9.10
N GLU A 119 -1.90 3.66 -9.43
CA GLU A 119 -1.07 2.56 -8.96
C GLU A 119 -0.49 2.93 -7.59
N VAL A 120 -0.67 2.08 -6.59
CA VAL A 120 -0.07 2.25 -5.25
C VAL A 120 0.62 0.96 -4.83
N ASP A 121 1.85 1.06 -4.32
CA ASP A 121 2.61 -0.07 -3.77
C ASP A 121 2.95 0.09 -2.28
N GLU A 122 2.85 1.30 -1.74
CA GLU A 122 3.08 1.57 -0.32
C GLU A 122 2.14 2.68 0.17
N VAL A 123 1.58 2.48 1.37
CA VAL A 123 0.89 3.52 2.13
C VAL A 123 1.69 3.81 3.38
N VAL A 124 2.04 5.07 3.59
CA VAL A 124 2.73 5.54 4.79
C VAL A 124 1.75 6.38 5.61
N LEU A 125 1.60 6.02 6.88
CA LEU A 125 0.83 6.79 7.85
C LEU A 125 1.77 7.55 8.77
N VAL A 126 1.58 8.86 8.86
CA VAL A 126 2.27 9.67 9.87
C VAL A 126 1.34 9.82 11.07
N PRO A 127 1.74 9.33 12.26
CA PRO A 127 0.92 9.47 13.45
C PRO A 127 0.77 10.93 13.85
N LEU A 128 -0.36 11.23 14.47
CA LEU A 128 -0.51 12.39 15.34
C LEU A 128 -0.39 11.88 16.79
N MET A 129 0.74 12.15 17.45
CA MET A 129 0.92 11.70 18.82
C MET A 129 0.29 12.67 19.81
N PHE A 130 -0.96 12.38 20.15
CA PHE A 130 -1.64 12.92 21.31
C PHE A 130 -1.72 11.85 22.40
N ARG A 131 -1.33 12.18 23.64
CA ARG A 131 -1.26 11.24 24.78
C ARG A 131 -0.54 9.92 24.41
N ASN A 132 0.66 9.98 23.85
CA ASN A 132 1.47 8.80 23.49
C ASN A 132 0.78 7.85 22.49
N GLY A 133 -0.01 8.37 21.56
CA GLY A 133 -0.45 7.58 20.38
C GLY A 133 -1.71 6.78 20.63
N ILE A 134 -2.32 6.97 21.79
CA ILE A 134 -3.60 6.39 22.21
C ILE A 134 -4.71 6.65 21.18
N ARG A 135 -4.61 7.72 20.39
CA ARG A 135 -5.57 8.08 19.34
C ARG A 135 -5.29 7.46 17.99
N ASN A 136 -4.06 7.03 17.70
CA ASN A 136 -3.78 6.42 16.41
C ASN A 136 -4.32 4.99 16.39
N PRO A 137 -4.90 4.52 15.28
CA PRO A 137 -5.51 3.20 15.24
C PRO A 137 -4.47 2.10 15.54
N GLN A 138 -4.80 1.21 16.47
CA GLN A 138 -3.99 0.03 16.75
C GLN A 138 -4.30 -1.13 15.80
N THR A 139 -5.43 -1.06 15.09
CA THR A 139 -5.83 -2.01 14.06
C THR A 139 -6.38 -1.26 12.86
N LEU A 140 -5.87 -1.58 11.67
CA LEU A 140 -6.32 -1.00 10.42
C LEU A 140 -6.19 -1.96 9.24
N GLU A 141 -6.84 -1.60 8.16
CA GLU A 141 -6.76 -2.27 6.87
C GLU A 141 -6.63 -1.22 5.75
N ILE A 142 -5.70 -1.45 4.83
CA ILE A 142 -5.58 -0.69 3.59
C ILE A 142 -6.47 -1.37 2.56
N GLN A 143 -7.40 -0.61 1.98
CA GLN A 143 -8.35 -1.13 1.01
C GLN A 143 -8.40 -0.24 -0.23
N CYS A 144 -8.79 -0.83 -1.36
CA CYS A 144 -9.04 -0.10 -2.60
C CYS A 144 -10.40 -0.48 -3.20
N SER A 145 -10.86 0.34 -4.13
CA SER A 145 -12.09 0.13 -4.89
C SER A 145 -12.02 0.82 -6.26
N ASP A 146 -12.68 0.24 -7.26
CA ASP A 146 -12.83 0.83 -8.59
C ASP A 146 -14.09 1.71 -8.69
N ASP A 147 -15.10 1.44 -7.86
CA ASP A 147 -16.43 2.07 -7.91
C ASP A 147 -16.79 2.87 -6.65
N GLY A 148 -15.96 2.82 -5.60
CA GLY A 148 -16.19 3.46 -4.31
C GLY A 148 -17.22 2.73 -3.43
N GLN A 149 -17.71 1.57 -3.86
CA GLN A 149 -18.75 0.80 -3.18
C GLN A 149 -18.24 -0.59 -2.74
N ALA A 150 -17.60 -1.32 -3.66
CA ALA A 150 -17.02 -2.62 -3.40
C ALA A 150 -15.55 -2.49 -3.03
N TRP A 151 -15.21 -2.84 -1.79
CA TRP A 151 -13.87 -2.65 -1.23
C TRP A 151 -13.11 -3.98 -1.11
N ILE A 152 -11.84 -3.96 -1.52
CA ILE A 152 -10.92 -5.11 -1.40
C ILE A 152 -9.84 -4.78 -0.38
N GLY A 153 -9.66 -5.67 0.59
CA GLY A 153 -8.56 -5.63 1.55
C GLY A 153 -7.22 -6.03 0.94
N LEU A 154 -6.19 -5.19 1.14
CA LEU A 154 -4.86 -5.40 0.57
C LEU A 154 -3.78 -5.59 1.63
N ALA A 155 -3.87 -4.87 2.75
CA ALA A 155 -2.95 -5.03 3.85
C ALA A 155 -3.70 -4.86 5.17
N ARG A 156 -3.42 -5.70 6.16
CA ARG A 156 -4.00 -5.61 7.50
C ARG A 156 -2.89 -5.53 8.53
N ALA A 157 -3.06 -4.61 9.48
CA ALA A 157 -2.16 -4.46 10.62
C ALA A 157 -2.96 -4.47 11.91
N VAL A 158 -2.39 -5.09 12.93
CA VAL A 158 -2.95 -5.24 14.28
C VAL A 158 -1.87 -4.96 15.31
N ALA A 159 -2.28 -4.62 16.53
CA ALA A 159 -1.38 -4.29 17.64
C ALA A 159 -0.32 -3.23 17.26
N LEU A 160 -0.71 -2.25 16.45
CA LEU A 160 0.18 -1.16 16.04
C LEU A 160 0.55 -0.28 17.25
N ASP A 161 1.84 -0.12 17.43
CA ASP A 161 2.45 0.93 18.22
C ASP A 161 2.80 2.13 17.33
N TRP A 162 2.96 3.29 17.95
CA TRP A 162 3.27 4.54 17.26
C TRP A 162 4.37 5.28 18.01
N THR A 163 5.30 5.85 17.25
CA THR A 163 6.42 6.67 17.76
C THR A 163 6.30 8.08 17.20
N ASP A 164 6.66 9.10 18.00
CA ASP A 164 6.35 10.49 17.66
C ASP A 164 7.16 10.95 16.46
N GLY A 165 6.47 11.56 15.50
CA GLY A 165 7.05 11.99 14.23
C GLY A 165 7.49 10.86 13.30
N GLU A 166 7.41 9.59 13.69
CA GLU A 166 7.91 8.46 12.89
C GLU A 166 6.83 7.90 11.96
N PRO A 167 6.99 8.06 10.62
CA PRO A 167 6.06 7.49 9.67
C PRO A 167 6.11 5.96 9.70
N LYS A 168 4.94 5.32 9.60
CA LYS A 168 4.81 3.86 9.52
C LYS A 168 4.36 3.46 8.12
N GLY A 169 5.24 2.75 7.41
CA GLY A 169 4.97 2.23 6.07
C GLY A 169 4.23 0.90 6.11
N PHE A 170 3.25 0.77 5.23
CA PHE A 170 2.47 -0.42 4.98
C PHE A 170 2.67 -0.80 3.51
N ALA A 171 3.50 -1.81 3.28
CA ALA A 171 3.61 -2.40 1.95
C ALA A 171 2.27 -3.04 1.59
N ILE A 172 1.80 -2.79 0.37
CA ILE A 172 0.57 -3.39 -0.12
C ILE A 172 0.89 -4.83 -0.50
N ASN A 173 0.54 -5.77 0.39
CA ASN A 173 0.79 -7.18 0.20
C ASN A 173 -0.12 -7.74 -0.90
N MET A 174 0.49 -8.55 -1.75
CA MET A 174 -0.09 -9.13 -2.95
C MET A 174 -1.12 -10.21 -2.60
N PRO A 175 -2.33 -10.14 -3.17
CA PRO A 175 -2.89 -11.37 -3.72
C PRO A 175 -3.56 -11.09 -5.07
N ARG A 176 -2.87 -11.42 -6.16
CA ARG A 176 -3.42 -12.21 -7.28
C ARG A 176 -2.34 -12.37 -8.34
N LEU A 177 -1.84 -13.61 -8.44
CA LEU A 177 -1.34 -14.13 -9.70
C LEU A 177 -2.47 -13.96 -10.73
N ARG A 178 -2.46 -12.88 -11.52
CA ARG A 178 -3.13 -12.91 -12.82
C ARG A 178 -2.24 -13.79 -13.69
N ILE A 179 -2.60 -15.07 -13.81
CA ILE A 179 -2.19 -15.82 -14.99
C ILE A 179 -2.88 -15.11 -16.15
N ALA A 180 -2.20 -14.17 -16.80
CA ALA A 180 -2.57 -13.82 -18.16
C ALA A 180 -2.47 -15.12 -18.96
N PRO A 181 -3.46 -15.49 -19.80
CA PRO A 181 -3.20 -16.54 -20.78
C PRO A 181 -1.94 -16.12 -21.51
N VAL A 182 -0.91 -16.99 -21.51
CA VAL A 182 0.22 -16.83 -22.42
C VAL A 182 -0.39 -16.78 -23.80
N SER A 183 -0.56 -15.58 -24.35
CA SER A 183 -0.77 -15.40 -25.76
C SER A 183 0.52 -15.88 -26.40
N ARG A 184 0.51 -17.17 -26.73
CA ARG A 184 1.35 -17.91 -27.68
C ARG A 184 2.51 -17.05 -28.21
N TRP A 185 3.72 -17.32 -27.71
CA TRP A 185 4.95 -16.70 -28.20
C TRP A 185 5.01 -16.75 -29.75
N PRO A 186 5.26 -15.64 -30.46
CA PRO A 186 5.52 -15.66 -31.90
C PRO A 186 6.93 -16.23 -32.10
N GLY A 187 7.03 -17.54 -32.32
CA GLY A 187 8.32 -18.17 -32.61
C GLY A 187 8.39 -19.69 -32.47
N GLU A 188 7.40 -20.36 -31.86
CA GLU A 188 7.42 -21.82 -31.75
C GLU A 188 7.01 -22.49 -33.07
N GLN A 189 7.94 -22.50 -34.03
CA GLN A 189 7.91 -23.42 -35.17
C GLN A 189 8.21 -24.82 -34.63
N ARG A 190 7.17 -25.63 -34.37
CA ARG A 190 7.37 -27.06 -34.15
C ARG A 190 7.91 -27.68 -35.42
N LYS A 191 9.15 -28.19 -35.39
CA LYS A 191 9.61 -29.12 -36.42
C LYS A 191 8.71 -30.37 -36.38
N PRO A 192 8.25 -30.91 -37.52
CA PRO A 192 7.56 -32.18 -37.55
C PRO A 192 8.48 -33.26 -36.96
N VAL A 193 8.00 -33.99 -35.96
CA VAL A 193 8.66 -35.22 -35.52
C VAL A 193 8.21 -36.32 -36.48
N THR A 194 9.10 -36.74 -37.37
CA THR A 194 8.89 -37.95 -38.17
C THR A 194 9.16 -39.14 -37.26
N VAL A 195 8.13 -39.90 -36.90
CA VAL A 195 8.28 -41.20 -36.23
C VAL A 195 8.43 -42.26 -37.31
N THR A 196 9.64 -42.75 -37.53
CA THR A 196 9.88 -44.00 -38.26
C THR A 196 9.76 -45.16 -37.27
N GLY A 197 8.66 -45.92 -37.37
CA GLY A 197 8.53 -47.20 -36.67
C GLY A 197 9.37 -48.30 -37.36
N PRO A 198 9.96 -49.25 -36.60
CA PRO A 198 10.51 -50.46 -37.18
C PRO A 198 9.37 -51.40 -37.64
N GLY A 199 9.55 -51.96 -38.83
CA GLY A 199 8.54 -52.73 -39.57
C GLY A 199 8.18 -54.07 -38.93
N GLU A 200 6.94 -54.47 -39.20
CA GLU A 200 6.47 -55.85 -39.10
C GLU A 200 7.21 -56.71 -40.14
N LEU A 201 7.83 -57.80 -39.69
CA LEU A 201 7.60 -59.19 -40.10
C LEU A 201 8.33 -60.14 -39.14
#